data_AF-A0A1W6A3W1-F1
#
_entry.id   AF-A0A1W6A3W1-F1
#
_cell.length_a   1.000
_cell.length_b   1.000
_cell.length_c   1.000
_cell.angle_alpha   90.00
_cell.angle_beta   90.00
_cell.angle_gamma   90.00
#
_symmetry.space_group_name_H-M   'P 1'
#
loop_
_entity.id
_entity.type
_entity.pdbx_description
1 polymer ?
#
loop_
_entity_poly.entity_id
_entity_poly.type
_entity_poly.pdbx_seq_one_letter_code
_entity_poly.pdbx_strand_id
1 'polypeptide(L)' 'MASIDVVVNTGLMVAKMRIVAEHLYAMADELSTVEENYCMNDGELLEGMYSEGILIKKVCSKCREEYVTSERKSPPL' A
#
# COMPACT_ATOMS: atom_id res chain seq x y z
N MET A 1 -39.97 28.14 21.46
CA MET A 1 -38.93 27.12 21.18
C MET A 1 -38.13 27.63 19.99
N ALA A 2 -36.85 27.96 20.18
CA ALA A 2 -35.98 28.38 19.08
C ALA A 2 -35.49 27.13 18.34
N SER A 3 -35.68 27.09 17.02
CA SER A 3 -35.10 26.04 16.16
C SER A 3 -33.59 26.27 16.06
N ILE A 4 -32.81 25.22 16.31
CA ILE A 4 -31.37 25.22 16.04
C ILE A 4 -31.21 24.74 14.61
N ASP A 5 -30.90 25.65 13.69
CA ASP A 5 -30.52 25.29 12.33
C ASP A 5 -29.06 24.84 12.30
N VAL A 6 -28.85 23.54 12.11
CA VAL A 6 -27.51 22.98 11.88
C VAL A 6 -27.14 23.22 10.43
N VAL A 7 -26.36 24.27 10.16
CA VAL A 7 -25.82 24.55 8.83
C VAL A 7 -24.63 23.63 8.57
N VAL A 8 -24.89 22.53 7.86
CA VAL A 8 -23.83 21.62 7.40
C VAL A 8 -23.18 22.21 6.14
N ASN A 9 -21.94 22.67 6.26
CA ASN A 9 -21.15 23.09 5.10
C ASN A 9 -20.65 21.85 4.32
N THR A 10 -21.51 21.36 3.43
CA THR A 10 -21.26 20.16 2.61
C THR A 10 -20.04 20.31 1.71
N GLY A 11 -19.77 21.52 1.19
CA GLY A 11 -18.60 21.78 0.35
C GLY A 11 -17.27 21.60 1.10
N LEU A 12 -17.17 22.12 2.32
CA LEU A 12 -15.99 21.92 3.18
C LEU A 12 -15.82 20.44 3.57
N MET A 13 -16.92 19.73 3.83
CA MET A 13 -16.88 18.31 4.15
C MET A 13 -16.37 17.48 2.96
N VAL A 14 -16.86 17.75 1.75
CA VAL A 14 -16.40 17.09 0.52
C VAL A 14 -14.91 17.33 0.27
N ALA A 15 -14.45 18.58 0.43
CA ALA A 15 -13.03 18.91 0.29
C ALA A 15 -12.15 18.15 1.29
N LYS A 16 -12.57 18.05 2.56
CA LYS A 16 -11.85 17.28 3.58
C LYS A 16 -11.81 15.78 3.23
N MET A 17 -12.92 15.20 2.79
CA MET A 17 -12.97 13.78 2.41
C MET A 17 -12.07 13.47 1.21
N ARG A 18 -11.95 14.39 0.25
CA ARG A 18 -11.03 14.24 -0.88
C ARG A 18 -9.58 14.19 -0.44
N ILE A 19 -9.16 15.09 0.46
CA ILE A 19 -7.80 15.08 1.02
C ILE A 19 -7.52 13.76 1.75
N VAL A 20 -8.47 13.29 2.55
CA VAL A 20 -8.35 12.00 3.25
C VAL A 20 -8.20 10.85 2.25
N ALA A 21 -8.99 10.82 1.18
CA ALA A 21 -8.88 9.80 0.15
C ALA A 21 -7.50 9.83 -0.52
N GLU A 22 -7.02 11.01 -0.92
CA GLU A 22 -5.69 11.18 -1.53
C GLU A 22 -4.56 10.68 -0.60
N HIS A 23 -4.66 10.93 0.70
CA HIS A 23 -3.69 10.43 1.68
C HIS A 23 -3.75 8.91 1.85
N LEU A 24 -4.96 8.33 1.87
CA LEU A 24 -5.13 6.88 1.96
C LEU A 24 -4.54 6.17 0.75
N TYR A 25 -4.70 6.73 -0.45
CA TYR A 25 -4.07 6.17 -1.66
C TYR A 25 -2.54 6.22 -1.58
N ALA A 26 -1.96 7.34 -1.16
CA ALA A 26 -0.50 7.44 -1.00
C ALA A 26 0.03 6.43 0.03
N MET A 27 -0.67 6.25 1.15
CA MET A 27 -0.30 5.24 2.15
C MET A 27 -0.44 3.81 1.62
N ALA A 28 -1.44 3.53 0.78
CA ALA A 28 -1.60 2.21 0.17
C ALA A 28 -0.43 1.88 -0.77
N ASP A 29 0.04 2.86 -1.56
CA ASP A 29 1.22 2.69 -2.43
C ASP A 29 2.50 2.43 -1.63
N GLU A 30 2.70 3.17 -0.53
CA GLU A 30 3.83 2.97 0.38
C GLU A 30 3.77 1.58 1.03
N LEU A 31 2.60 1.15 1.51
CA LEU A 31 2.41 -0.17 2.11
C LEU A 31 2.64 -1.30 1.11
N SER A 32 2.13 -1.17 -0.12
CA SER A 32 2.39 -2.14 -1.19
C SER A 32 3.89 -2.27 -1.47
N THR A 33 4.63 -1.16 -1.44
CA THR A 33 6.09 -1.19 -1.60
C THR A 33 6.77 -1.91 -0.44
N VAL A 34 6.28 -1.74 0.79
CA VAL A 34 6.82 -2.45 1.96
C VAL A 34 6.53 -3.94 1.87
N GLU A 35 5.28 -4.33 1.59
CA GLU A 35 4.88 -5.74 1.47
C GLU A 35 5.65 -6.48 0.39
N GLU A 36 5.99 -5.81 -0.71
CA GLU A 36 6.76 -6.42 -1.78
C GLU A 36 8.25 -6.61 -1.45
N ASN A 37 8.82 -5.78 -0.58
CA ASN A 37 10.27 -5.71 -0.37
C ASN A 37 10.74 -6.20 0.99
N TYR A 38 9.85 -6.39 1.95
CA TYR A 38 10.18 -6.81 3.30
C TYR A 38 9.53 -8.15 3.63
N CYS A 39 10.24 -8.96 4.42
CA CYS A 39 9.75 -10.23 4.91
C CYS A 39 8.59 -10.01 5.90
N MET A 40 7.48 -10.71 5.70
CA MET A 40 6.30 -10.60 6.57
C MET A 40 6.54 -11.15 7.98
N ASN A 41 7.54 -12.03 8.14
CA ASN A 41 7.79 -12.72 9.40
C ASN A 41 8.75 -11.95 10.33
N ASP A 42 9.79 -11.32 9.78
CA ASP A 42 10.84 -10.66 10.57
C ASP A 42 11.12 -9.20 10.17
N GLY A 43 10.47 -8.69 9.13
CA GLY A 43 10.61 -7.30 8.67
C GLY A 43 11.96 -7.01 8.00
N GLU A 44 12.75 -8.01 7.65
CA GLU A 44 14.01 -7.79 6.91
C GLU A 44 13.79 -7.51 5.44
N LEU A 45 14.70 -6.75 4.83
CA LEU A 45 14.70 -6.51 3.40
C LEU A 45 14.94 -7.83 2.66
N LEU A 46 14.10 -8.13 1.67
CA LEU A 46 14.22 -9.32 0.85
C LEU A 46 15.31 -9.14 -0.22
N GLU A 47 16.13 -10.16 -0.42
CA GLU A 47 17.17 -10.20 -1.46
C GLU A 47 16.60 -10.74 -2.78
N GLY A 48 16.81 -10.02 -3.88
CA GLY A 48 16.35 -10.42 -5.20
C GLY A 48 17.25 -11.48 -5.85
N MET A 49 16.65 -12.58 -6.31
CA MET A 49 17.31 -13.58 -7.14
C MET A 49 16.93 -13.39 -8.61
N TYR A 50 17.94 -13.31 -9.47
CA TYR A 50 17.78 -13.02 -10.89
C TYR A 50 18.22 -14.20 -11.75
N SER A 51 17.46 -14.48 -12.81
CA SER A 51 17.83 -15.42 -13.88
C SER A 51 17.75 -14.67 -15.20
N GLU A 52 18.82 -14.69 -16.00
CA GLU A 52 18.88 -13.97 -17.29
C GLU A 52 18.53 -12.47 -17.20
N GLY A 53 18.79 -11.85 -16.04
CA GLY A 53 18.46 -10.44 -15.77
C GLY A 53 17.02 -10.18 -15.31
N ILE A 54 16.18 -11.22 -15.21
CA ILE A 54 14.80 -11.14 -14.74
C ILE A 54 14.73 -11.54 -13.27
N LEU A 55 14.05 -10.73 -12.45
CA LEU A 55 13.78 -11.08 -11.05
C LEU A 55 12.81 -12.27 -11.01
N ILE A 56 13.27 -13.40 -10.48
CA ILE A 56 12.49 -14.64 -10.41
C ILE A 56 11.87 -14.88 -9.04
N LYS A 57 12.55 -14.47 -7.97
CA LYS A 57 12.08 -14.59 -6.59
C LYS A 57 12.81 -13.63 -5.68
N LYS A 58 12.20 -13.31 -4.54
CA LYS A 58 12.82 -12.61 -3.43
C LYS A 58 12.97 -13.56 -2.24
N VAL A 59 14.06 -13.48 -1.50
CA VAL A 59 14.35 -14.41 -0.39
C VAL A 59 14.75 -13.62 0.85
N CYS A 60 14.20 -13.99 2.02
CA CYS A 60 14.67 -13.43 3.29
C CYS A 60 15.99 -14.08 3.71
N SER A 61 17.01 -13.27 4.02
CA SER A 61 18.33 -13.77 4.44
C SER A 61 18.32 -14.41 5.84
N LYS A 62 17.37 -14.06 6.71
CA LYS A 62 17.24 -14.59 8.07
C LYS A 62 16.41 -15.87 8.14
N CYS A 63 15.14 -15.82 7.72
CA CYS A 63 14.21 -16.93 7.85
C CYS A 63 14.18 -17.86 6.62
N ARG A 64 14.79 -17.46 5.49
CA ARG A 64 14.84 -18.18 4.21
C ARG A 64 13.49 -18.40 3.53
N GLU A 65 12.46 -17.63 3.90
CA GLU A 65 11.21 -17.61 3.15
C GLU A 65 11.42 -17.07 1.75
N GLU A 66 10.73 -17.69 0.79
CA GLU A 66 10.78 -17.34 -0.62
C GLU A 66 9.46 -16.72 -1.07
N TYR A 67 9.57 -15.59 -1.77
CA TYR A 67 8.46 -14.81 -2.28
C TYR A 67 8.56 -14.80 -3.81
N VAL A 68 7.65 -15.52 -4.47
CA VAL A 68 7.63 -15.63 -5.93
C VAL A 68 6.95 -14.39 -6.50
N THR A 69 7.66 -13.63 -7.33
CA THR A 69 7.08 -12.49 -8.04
C THR A 69 6.33 -13.00 -9.26
N SER A 70 5.01 -13.20 -9.16
CA SER A 70 4.19 -13.44 -10.34
C SER A 70 3.95 -12.10 -11.04
N GLU A 71 4.22 -12.00 -12.35
CA GLU A 71 3.84 -10.83 -13.17
C GLU A 71 2.33 -10.73 -13.36
N ARG A 72 1.56 -10.62 -12.27
CA ARG A 72 0.18 -10.18 -12.31
C ARG A 72 0.05 -8.95 -11.44
N LYS A 73 0.45 -7.82 -12.01
CA LYS A 73 -0.19 -6.55 -11.68
C LYS A 73 -1.66 -6.69 -12.06
N SER A 74 -2.50 -7.15 -11.14
CA SER A 74 -3.93 -6.87 -11.23
C SER A 74 -4.08 -5.34 -11.26
N PRO A 75 -4.91 -4.78 -12.15
CA PRO A 75 -5.15 -3.34 -12.14
C PRO A 75 -5.75 -2.94 -10.78
N PRO A 76 -5.43 -1.76 -10.23
CA PRO A 76 -6.25 -1.20 -9.18
C PRO A 76 -7.67 -1.00 -9.75
N LEU A 77 -8.66 -1.56 -9.04
CA LEU A 77 -10.09 -1.40 -9.31
C LEU A 77 -10.51 0.07 -9.28
#